data_AF-A0A1F4CMJ2-F1
#
_entry.id   AF-A0A1F4CMJ2-F1
#
_cell.length_a   1.000
_cell.length_b   1.000
_cell.length_c   1.000
_cell.angle_alpha   90.00
_cell.angle_beta   90.00
_cell.angle_gamma   90.00
#
_symmetry.space_group_name_H-M   'P 1'
#
loop_
_entity.id
_entity.type
_entity.pdbx_description
1 polymer ?
#
loop_
_entity_poly.entity_id
_entity_poly.type
_entity_poly.pdbx_seq_one_letter_code
_entity_poly.pdbx_strand_id
1 'polypeptide(L)' 'MVTGCRRCADVCPVGADYAAMLADALEEIPENTPEKEKRLVEMMRAESPAYEKQKRFIGFLKQV' A
#
# COMPACT_ATOMS: atom_id res chain seq x y z
N MET A 1 -3.26 -11.99 -2.77
CA MET A 1 -3.42 -11.59 -1.36
C MET A 1 -2.04 -11.20 -0.86
N VAL A 2 -1.85 -9.94 -0.48
CA VAL A 2 -0.58 -9.48 0.08
C VAL A 2 -0.65 -9.73 1.59
N THR A 3 0.13 -10.69 2.08
CA THR A 3 0.26 -10.98 3.51
C THR A 3 1.44 -10.18 4.06
N GLY A 4 1.19 -9.18 4.91
CA GLY A 4 2.23 -8.30 5.47
C GLY A 4 2.12 -6.82 5.09
N CYS A 5 2.98 -5.99 5.68
CA CYS A 5 3.06 -4.57 5.36
C CYS A 5 3.37 -4.33 3.88
N ARG A 6 2.78 -3.32 3.20
CA ARG A 6 3.04 -3.09 1.76
C ARG A 6 4.53 -2.91 1.44
N ARG A 7 5.32 -2.34 2.37
CA ARG A 7 6.79 -2.26 2.24
C ARG A 7 7.45 -3.64 2.39
N CYS A 8 6.89 -4.48 3.26
CA CYS A 8 7.31 -5.86 3.45
C CYS A 8 7.00 -6.76 2.25
N ALA A 9 5.89 -6.51 1.57
CA ALA A 9 5.47 -7.26 0.38
C ALA A 9 6.27 -6.92 -0.88
N ASP A 10 6.64 -5.64 -1.05
CA ASP A 10 7.24 -5.16 -2.29
C ASP A 10 8.79 -5.15 -2.28
N VAL A 11 9.43 -5.07 -1.11
CA VAL A 11 10.88 -4.77 -1.02
C VAL A 11 11.62 -5.47 0.13
N CYS A 12 10.92 -5.93 1.17
CA CYS A 12 11.61 -6.42 2.36
C CYS A 12 11.86 -7.94 2.29
N PRO A 13 13.12 -8.42 2.29
CA PRO A 13 13.39 -9.84 2.45
C PRO A 13 12.89 -10.39 3.82
N VAL A 14 12.55 -9.49 4.74
CA VAL A 14 12.15 -9.74 6.14
C VAL A 14 10.63 -9.94 6.31
N GLY A 15 9.84 -9.84 5.23
CA GLY A 15 8.38 -10.03 5.30
C GLY A 15 7.98 -11.41 5.84
N ALA A 16 8.74 -12.46 5.51
CA ALA A 16 8.56 -13.79 6.06
C ALA A 16 9.03 -13.89 7.52
N ASP A 17 10.14 -13.21 7.87
CA ASP A 17 10.75 -13.28 9.20
C ASP A 17 9.83 -12.70 10.29
N TYR A 18 9.01 -11.71 9.95
CA TYR A 18 8.02 -11.12 10.87
C TYR A 18 6.63 -11.76 10.78
N ALA A 19 6.40 -12.72 9.88
CA ALA A 19 5.08 -13.33 9.72
C ALA A 19 4.59 -13.94 11.04
N ALA A 20 5.47 -14.65 11.77
CA ALA A 20 5.12 -15.23 13.06
C ALA A 20 4.78 -14.19 14.16
N MET A 21 5.25 -12.94 14.01
CA MET A 21 5.02 -11.87 15.00
C MET A 21 3.84 -10.97 14.65
N LEU A 22 3.44 -10.92 13.37
CA LEU A 22 2.44 -9.96 12.88
C LEU A 22 1.20 -10.63 12.27
N ALA A 23 1.19 -11.96 12.09
CA ALA A 23 0.10 -12.66 11.42
C ALA A 23 -1.25 -12.47 12.14
N ASP A 24 -1.27 -12.59 13.47
CA ASP A 24 -2.47 -12.40 14.28
C ASP A 24 -3.05 -10.99 14.12
N ALA A 25 -2.21 -9.97 14.22
CA ALA A 25 -2.61 -8.58 14.02
C ALA A 25 -3.08 -8.30 12.59
N LEU A 26 -2.48 -8.94 11.58
CA LEU A 26 -2.86 -8.76 10.17
C LEU A 26 -4.11 -9.54 9.78
N GLU A 27 -4.41 -10.64 10.47
CA GLU A 27 -5.69 -11.34 10.36
C GLU A 27 -6.83 -10.50 10.94
N GLU A 28 -6.62 -9.91 12.12
CA GLU A 28 -7.62 -9.06 12.78
C GLU A 28 -7.77 -7.69 12.10
N ILE A 29 -6.65 -7.10 11.66
CA ILE A 29 -6.60 -5.75 11.07
C ILE A 29 -5.84 -5.82 9.73
N PRO A 30 -6.52 -6.24 8.63
CA PRO A 30 -5.87 -6.37 7.36
C PRO A 30 -5.37 -5.01 6.82
N GLU A 31 -4.08 -4.96 6.49
CA GLU A 31 -3.49 -3.76 5.91
C GLU A 31 -4.07 -3.43 4.54
N ASN A 32 -4.34 -4.46 3.73
CA ASN A 32 -5.01 -4.34 2.43
C ASN A 32 -6.44 -4.87 2.53
N THR A 33 -7.42 -3.99 2.28
CA THR A 33 -8.85 -4.37 2.25
C THR A 33 -9.47 -3.93 0.92
N PRO A 34 -10.58 -4.55 0.49
CA PRO A 34 -11.28 -4.15 -0.73
C PRO A 34 -11.70 -2.66 -0.72
N GLU A 35 -12.03 -2.11 0.46
CA GLU A 35 -12.40 -0.70 0.63
C GLU A 35 -11.20 0.22 0.39
N LYS A 36 -10.03 -0.15 0.92
CA LYS A 36 -8.78 0.59 0.70
C LYS A 36 -8.34 0.52 -0.77
N GLU A 37 -8.56 -0.61 -1.44
CA GLU A 37 -8.32 -0.76 -2.88
C GLU A 37 -9.25 0.14 -3.71
N LYS A 38 -10.54 0.16 -3.41
CA LYS A 38 -11.51 1.06 -4.07
C LYS A 38 -11.12 2.53 -3.87
N ARG A 39 -10.79 2.92 -2.64
CA ARG A 39 -10.34 4.28 -2.32
C ARG A 39 -9.06 4.65 -3.08
N LEU A 40 -8.12 3.72 -3.24
CA LEU A 40 -6.92 3.95 -4.04
C LEU A 40 -7.28 4.24 -5.51
N VAL A 41 -8.19 3.47 -6.11
CA VAL A 41 -8.65 3.72 -7.49
C VAL A 41 -9.28 5.10 -7.62
N GLU A 42 -10.08 5.52 -6.65
CA GLU A 42 -10.69 6.86 -6.62
C GLU A 42 -9.61 7.96 -6.51
N MET A 43 -8.63 7.79 -5.62
CA MET A 43 -7.52 8.73 -5.46
C MET A 43 -6.67 8.87 -6.73
N MET A 44 -6.50 7.80 -7.50
CA MET A 44 -5.76 7.82 -8.75
C MET A 44 -6.53 8.51 -9.89
N ARG A 45 -7.87 8.48 -9.85
CA ARG A 45 -8.74 9.16 -10.82
C ARG A 45 -8.92 10.64 -10.51
N ALA A 46 -8.80 11.02 -9.24
CA ALA A 46 -8.94 12.41 -8.82
C ALA A 46 -7.67 13.20 -9.14
N GLU A 47 -7.83 14.32 -9.86
CA GLU A 47 -6.74 15.28 -10.00
C GLU A 47 -6.46 15.94 -8.65
N SER A 48 -5.22 15.85 -8.19
CA SER A 48 -4.78 16.45 -6.94
C SER A 48 -3.75 17.54 -7.22
N PRO A 49 -4.10 18.82 -7.01
CA PRO A 49 -3.14 19.92 -7.15
C PRO A 49 -1.92 19.78 -6.23
N ALA A 50 -2.08 19.08 -5.10
CA ALA A 50 -0.97 18.77 -4.20
C ALA A 50 -0.05 17.70 -4.80
N TYR A 51 -0.60 16.64 -5.39
CA TYR A 51 0.18 15.61 -6.08
C TYR A 51 0.98 16.22 -7.24
N GLU A 52 0.36 17.07 -8.05
CA GLU A 52 1.02 17.74 -9.17
C GLU A 52 2.26 18.55 -8.75
N LYS A 53 2.20 19.23 -7.60
CA LYS A 53 3.34 19.97 -7.04
C LYS A 53 4.43 19.04 -6.49
N GLN A 54 4.07 17.86 -6.00
CA GLN A 54 4.98 16.97 -5.26
C GLN A 54 5.55 15.82 -6.08
N LYS A 55 4.96 15.48 -7.24
CA LYS A 55 5.35 14.31 -8.06
C LYS A 55 6.83 14.29 -8.48
N ARG A 56 7.47 15.45 -8.55
CA ARG A 56 8.94 15.55 -8.77
C ARG A 56 9.75 14.87 -7.66
N PHE A 57 9.27 14.88 -6.41
CA PHE A 57 9.96 14.31 -5.24
C PHE A 57 9.49 12.89 -4.93
N ILE A 58 8.19 12.63 -5.01
CA ILE A 58 7.58 11.34 -4.63
C ILE A 58 7.47 10.35 -5.80
N GLY A 59 7.83 10.78 -7.01
CA GLY A 59 7.70 10.00 -8.24
C GLY A 59 6.31 10.09 -8.88
N PHE A 60 6.17 9.41 -10.02
CA PHE A 60 4.91 9.36 -10.76
C PHE A 60 4.06 8.17 -10.28
N LEU A 61 2.77 8.44 -10.03
CA LEU A 61 1.74 7.42 -9.91
C LEU A 61 1.76 6.56 -11.17
N LYS A 62 2.01 5.26 -11.02
CA LYS A 62 1.88 4.30 -12.11
C LYS A 62 0.41 4.23 -12.50
N GLN A 63 0.09 4.60 -13.73
CA GLN A 63 -1.23 4.29 -14.29
C GLN A 63 -1.32 2.78 -14.49
N VAL A 64 -2.41 2.19 -14.00
CA VAL A 64 -2.74 0.76 -14.18
C VAL A 64 -3.51 0.61 -15.48
#